data_AF-A0A2E2RN34-F1
#
_entry.id   AF-A0A2E2RN34-F1
#
_cell.length_a   1.000
_cell.length_b   1.000
_cell.length_c   1.000
_cell.angle_alpha   90.00
_cell.angle_beta   90.00
_cell.angle_gamma   90.00
#
_symmetry.space_group_name_H-M   'P 1'
#
loop_
_entity.id
_entity.type
_entity.pdbx_description
1 polymer ?
#
loop_
_entity_poly.entity_id
_entity_poly.type
_entity_poly.pdbx_seq_one_letter_code
_entity_poly.pdbx_strand_id
1 'polypeptide(L)'
;MTEVSDKLAQFRASIDNLDAALIHILAERFRVTQAVGQLKATHDLPPSDPDREKRQIERLRRLADEADLDPDFAEKFLAFIIREVIRHHEAIAAKNED
;
A
#
# COMPACT_ATOMS: atom_id res chain seq x y z
N MET A 1 1.06 24.90 31.41
CA MET A 1 0.90 24.97 29.94
C MET A 1 2.10 24.40 29.19
N THR A 2 3.34 24.60 29.67
CA THR A 2 4.56 24.05 29.07
C THR A 2 4.57 22.52 28.98
N GLU A 3 4.26 21.81 30.07
CA GLU A 3 4.27 20.33 30.06
C GLU A 3 3.36 19.66 29.02
N VAL A 4 2.18 20.23 28.76
CA VAL A 4 1.25 19.67 27.76
C VAL A 4 1.79 19.91 26.35
N SER A 5 2.37 21.10 26.11
CA SER A 5 2.99 21.43 24.82
C SER A 5 4.19 20.53 24.54
N ASP A 6 5.02 20.26 25.54
CA ASP A 6 6.23 19.44 25.40
C ASP A 6 5.89 17.98 25.11
N LYS A 7 4.91 17.40 25.83
CA LYS A 7 4.41 16.03 25.53
C LYS A 7 3.78 15.94 24.15
N LEU A 8 3.02 16.95 23.73
CA LEU A 8 2.43 16.99 22.39
C LEU A 8 3.52 17.04 21.31
N ALA A 9 4.58 17.82 21.52
CA ALA A 9 5.72 17.86 20.60
C ALA A 9 6.42 16.50 20.49
N GLN A 10 6.61 15.80 21.62
CA GLN A 10 7.18 14.45 21.62
C GLN A 10 6.33 13.44 20.86
N PHE A 11 5.00 13.44 21.05
CA PHE A 11 4.12 12.55 20.31
C PHE A 11 4.14 12.83 18.80
N ARG A 12 4.17 14.11 18.40
CA ARG A 12 4.27 14.48 16.99
C ARG A 12 5.57 14.02 16.36
N ALA A 13 6.71 14.17 17.06
CA ALA A 13 7.97 13.65 16.57
C ALA A 13 7.94 12.12 16.36
N SER A 14 7.25 11.38 17.23
CA SER A 14 7.03 9.95 17.04
C SER A 14 6.14 9.64 15.82
N ILE A 15 5.08 10.43 15.59
CA ILE A 15 4.21 10.29 14.41
C ILE A 15 5.02 10.56 13.13
N ASP A 16 5.80 11.64 13.08
CA ASP A 16 6.62 11.98 11.92
C ASP A 16 7.60 10.85 11.56
N ASN A 17 8.18 10.18 12.56
CA ASN A 17 9.04 9.03 12.34
C ASN A 17 8.28 7.81 11.79
N LEU A 18 7.06 7.55 12.26
CA LEU A 18 6.22 6.48 11.74
C LEU A 18 5.80 6.77 10.30
N ASP A 19 5.45 8.01 9.98
CA ASP A 19 5.08 8.44 8.63
C ASP A 19 6.25 8.25 7.65
N ALA A 20 7.48 8.61 8.06
CA ALA A 20 8.67 8.35 7.26
C ALA A 20 8.86 6.85 6.98
N ALA A 21 8.70 5.99 7.99
CA ALA A 21 8.77 4.55 7.82
C ALA A 21 7.68 4.01 6.88
N LEU A 22 6.45 4.51 7.00
CA LEU A 22 5.34 4.15 6.10
C LEU A 22 5.66 4.49 4.65
N ILE A 23 6.21 5.67 4.37
CA ILE A 23 6.61 6.08 3.03
C ILE A 23 7.70 5.18 2.46
N HIS A 24 8.73 4.85 3.24
CA HIS A 24 9.79 3.95 2.77
C HIS A 24 9.28 2.54 2.48
N ILE A 25 8.39 2.00 3.32
CA ILE A 25 7.75 0.69 3.11
C ILE A 25 6.90 0.71 1.83
N LEU A 26 6.11 1.78 1.63
CA LEU A 26 5.29 1.93 0.44
C LEU A 26 6.15 2.03 -0.82
N ALA A 27 7.22 2.82 -0.80
CA ALA A 27 8.15 2.95 -1.93
C ALA A 27 8.69 1.57 -2.35
N GLU A 28 9.10 0.76 -1.38
CA GLU A 28 9.62 -0.57 -1.65
C GLU A 28 8.53 -1.52 -2.17
N ARG A 29 7.33 -1.46 -1.58
CA ARG A 29 6.17 -2.21 -2.06
C ARG A 29 5.87 -1.86 -3.52
N PHE A 30 5.89 -0.57 -3.88
CA PHE A 30 5.64 -0.12 -5.24
C PHE A 30 6.72 -0.60 -6.21
N ARG A 31 8.00 -0.57 -5.82
CA ARG A 31 9.11 -1.13 -6.61
C ARG A 31 8.87 -2.61 -6.96
N VAL A 32 8.46 -3.41 -5.98
CA VAL A 32 8.12 -4.83 -6.22
C VAL A 32 6.92 -4.95 -7.14
N THR A 33 5.86 -4.16 -6.92
CA THR A 33 4.68 -4.23 -7.80
C THR A 33 4.98 -3.77 -9.23
N GLN A 34 5.91 -2.85 -9.46
CA GLN A 34 6.35 -2.48 -10.82
C GLN A 34 7.03 -3.65 -11.52
N ALA A 35 7.92 -4.37 -10.82
CA ALA A 35 8.53 -5.58 -11.36
C ALA A 35 7.48 -6.67 -11.69
N VAL A 36 6.45 -6.83 -10.83
CA VAL A 36 5.30 -7.70 -11.13
C VAL A 36 4.55 -7.23 -12.38
N GLY A 37 4.34 -5.92 -12.55
CA GLY A 37 3.68 -5.34 -13.72
C GLY A 37 4.45 -5.60 -15.01
N GLN A 38 5.78 -5.42 -14.98
CA GLN A 38 6.67 -5.76 -16.10
C GLN A 38 6.58 -7.25 -16.43
N LEU A 39 6.68 -8.13 -15.42
CA LEU A 39 6.56 -9.57 -15.60
C LEU A 39 5.23 -9.96 -16.24
N LYS A 40 4.12 -9.39 -15.75
CA LYS A 40 2.79 -9.61 -16.29
C LYS A 40 2.70 -9.18 -17.75
N ALA A 41 3.15 -7.97 -18.07
CA ALA A 41 3.12 -7.45 -19.43
C ALA A 41 3.97 -8.27 -20.41
N THR A 42 5.15 -8.76 -19.99
CA THR A 42 5.99 -9.64 -20.83
C THR A 42 5.35 -10.99 -21.14
N HIS A 43 4.38 -11.44 -20.34
CA HIS A 43 3.73 -12.74 -20.48
C HIS A 43 2.24 -12.61 -20.83
N ASP A 44 1.80 -11.45 -21.35
CA ASP A 44 0.42 -11.17 -21.73
C ASP A 44 -0.60 -11.45 -20.60
N LEU A 45 -0.19 -11.27 -19.34
CA LEU A 45 -1.05 -11.44 -18.18
C LEU A 45 -1.81 -10.15 -17.84
N PRO A 46 -3.07 -10.25 -17.37
CA PRO A 46 -3.87 -9.07 -17.09
C PRO A 46 -3.30 -8.24 -15.91
N PRO A 47 -3.37 -6.90 -15.99
CA PRO A 47 -3.00 -6.00 -14.90
C PRO A 47 -3.70 -6.30 -13.58
N SER A 48 -5.01 -6.55 -13.61
CA SER A 48 -5.82 -6.93 -12.45
C SER A 48 -5.90 -8.45 -12.28
N ASP A 49 -5.99 -8.89 -11.03
CA ASP A 49 -6.24 -10.29 -10.64
C ASP A 49 -7.23 -10.27 -9.46
N PRO A 50 -8.55 -10.34 -9.74
CA PRO A 50 -9.60 -10.20 -8.71
C PRO A 50 -9.48 -11.22 -7.58
N ASP A 51 -9.07 -12.46 -7.90
CA ASP A 51 -8.90 -13.51 -6.91
C ASP A 51 -7.72 -13.21 -5.98
N ARG A 52 -6.61 -12.70 -6.52
CA ARG A 52 -5.47 -12.25 -5.71
C ARG A 52 -5.84 -11.05 -4.86
N GLU A 53 -6.57 -10.09 -5.40
CA GLU A 53 -7.03 -8.88 -4.71
C GLU A 53 -7.93 -9.23 -3.51
N LYS A 54 -8.91 -10.12 -3.71
CA LYS A 54 -9.78 -10.63 -2.63
C LYS A 54 -8.98 -11.28 -1.50
N ARG A 55 -8.01 -12.15 -1.82
CA ARG A 55 -7.13 -12.78 -0.81
C ARG A 55 -6.28 -11.76 -0.06
N GLN A 56 -5.85 -10.67 -0.71
CA GLN A 56 -5.11 -9.60 -0.04
C GLN A 56 -5.98 -8.86 0.97
N ILE A 57 -7.22 -8.53 0.59
CA ILE A 57 -8.19 -7.87 1.48
C ILE A 57 -8.47 -8.73 2.70
N GLU A 58 -8.83 -10.00 2.51
CA GLU A 58 -9.11 -10.92 3.62
C GLU A 58 -7.93 -11.07 4.58
N ARG A 59 -6.71 -11.18 4.04
CA ARG A 59 -5.49 -11.26 4.87
C ARG A 59 -5.25 -9.97 5.63
N LEU A 60 -5.43 -8.81 5.00
CA LEU A 60 -5.15 -7.53 5.66
C LEU A 60 -6.18 -7.18 6.72
N ARG A 61 -7.46 -7.53 6.52
CA ARG A 61 -8.49 -7.40 7.55
C ARG A 61 -8.11 -8.16 8.83
N ARG A 62 -7.61 -9.40 8.69
CA ARG A 62 -7.11 -10.18 9.84
C ARG A 62 -5.91 -9.52 10.54
N LEU A 63 -4.94 -9.04 9.77
CA LEU A 63 -3.78 -8.37 10.34
C LEU A 63 -4.14 -7.04 11.04
N ALA A 64 -5.16 -6.35 10.55
CA ALA A 64 -5.67 -5.14 11.18
C ALA A 64 -6.30 -5.46 12.53
N ASP A 65 -7.16 -6.48 12.58
CA ASP A 65 -7.78 -6.97 13.81
C ASP A 65 -6.73 -7.41 14.85
N GLU A 66 -5.72 -8.17 14.42
CA GLU A 66 -4.58 -8.59 15.28
C GLU A 66 -3.74 -7.42 15.82
N ALA A 67 -3.78 -6.27 15.16
CA ALA A 67 -3.01 -5.07 15.50
C ALA A 67 -3.85 -3.98 16.17
N ASP A 68 -5.08 -4.29 16.60
CA ASP A 68 -6.05 -3.33 17.16
C ASP A 68 -6.35 -2.15 16.22
N LEU A 69 -6.30 -2.38 14.91
CA LEU A 69 -6.66 -1.42 13.86
C LEU A 69 -8.01 -1.78 13.24
N ASP A 70 -8.87 -0.79 13.02
CA ASP A 70 -10.16 -0.98 12.34
C ASP A 70 -9.98 -1.71 10.98
N PRO A 71 -10.53 -2.93 10.82
CA PRO A 71 -10.42 -3.69 9.58
C PRO A 71 -11.03 -2.99 8.38
N ASP A 72 -12.06 -2.17 8.58
CA ASP A 72 -12.72 -1.43 7.48
C ASP A 72 -11.84 -0.26 7.01
N PHE A 73 -11.11 0.37 7.92
CA PHE A 73 -10.08 1.36 7.57
C PHE A 73 -8.93 0.69 6.79
N ALA A 74 -8.42 -0.45 7.27
CA ALA A 74 -7.35 -1.17 6.61
C ALA A 74 -7.73 -1.62 5.19
N GLU A 75 -8.97 -2.07 5.00
CA GLU A 75 -9.49 -2.42 3.68
C GLU A 75 -9.55 -1.21 2.74
N LYS A 76 -10.07 -0.07 3.19
CA LYS A 76 -10.12 1.16 2.37
C LYS A 76 -8.74 1.61 1.95
N PHE A 77 -7.78 1.59 2.88
CA PHE A 77 -6.39 1.91 2.59
C PHE A 77 -5.79 0.95 1.56
N LEU A 78 -5.98 -0.35 1.72
CA LEU A 78 -5.47 -1.33 0.76
C LEU A 78 -6.12 -1.19 -0.61
N ALA A 79 -7.42 -0.98 -0.67
CA ALA A 79 -8.15 -0.77 -1.92
C ALA A 79 -7.60 0.46 -2.68
N PHE A 80 -7.23 1.53 -1.96
CA PHE A 80 -6.54 2.68 -2.55
C PHE A 80 -5.19 2.28 -3.16
N ILE A 81 -4.35 1.55 -2.41
CA ILE A 81 -3.06 1.11 -2.90
C ILE A 81 -3.18 0.15 -4.10
N ILE A 82 -4.13 -0.78 -4.09
CA ILE A 82 -4.36 -1.73 -5.18
C ILE A 82 -4.76 -1.00 -6.47
N ARG A 83 -5.67 -0.02 -6.39
CA ARG A 83 -6.05 0.79 -7.56
C ARG A 83 -4.85 1.46 -8.21
N GLU A 84 -3.96 2.02 -7.40
CA GLU A 84 -2.75 2.68 -7.90
C GLU A 84 -1.76 1.69 -8.54
N VAL A 85 -1.66 0.47 -8.00
CA VAL A 85 -0.85 -0.60 -8.60
C VAL A 85 -1.42 -1.03 -9.96
N ILE A 86 -2.73 -1.23 -10.07
CA ILE A 86 -3.38 -1.61 -11.33
C ILE A 86 -3.15 -0.54 -12.40
N ARG A 87 -3.33 0.75 -12.04
CA ARG A 87 -3.04 1.88 -12.92
C ARG A 87 -1.59 1.85 -13.45
N HIS A 88 -0.62 1.51 -12.59
CA HIS A 88 0.77 1.35 -13.02
C HIS A 88 0.97 0.14 -13.95
N HIS A 89 0.29 -0.97 -13.70
CA HIS A 89 0.39 -2.16 -14.55
C HIS A 89 -0.18 -1.90 -15.94
N GLU A 90 -1.33 -1.23 -16.03
CA GLU A 90 -1.92 -0.79 -17.30
C GLU A 90 -0.95 0.12 -18.08
N ALA A 91 -0.33 1.09 -17.41
CA ALA A 91 0.65 1.97 -18.04
C ALA A 91 1.93 1.24 -18.50
N ILE A 92 2.34 0.17 -17.82
CA ILE A 92 3.47 -0.66 -18.24
C ILE A 92 3.09 -1.51 -19.46
N ALA A 93 1.91 -2.11 -19.46
CA ALA A 93 1.41 -2.89 -20.58
C ALA A 93 1.33 -2.04 -21.86
N ALA A 94 0.74 -0.84 -21.78
CA ALA A 94 0.64 0.08 -22.91
C ALA A 94 1.99 0.49 -23.51
N LYS A 95 3.05 0.60 -22.70
CA LYS A 95 4.40 0.94 -23.18
C LYS A 95 5.14 -0.20 -23.86
N ASN A 96 4.72 -1.45 -23.63
CA ASN A 96 5.33 -2.62 -24.26
C ASN A 96 4.70 -2.94 -25.62
N GLU A 97 3.58 -2.30 -25.96
CA GLU A 97 2.89 -2.44 -27.25
C GLU A 97 3.47 -1.49 -28.34
N ASP A 98 4.31 -0.51 -27.94
CA ASP A 98 5.05 0.42 -28.82
C ASP A 98 6.44 -0.11 -29.22
#